data_AF-A0A940CN16-F1
#
_entry.id   AF-A0A940CN16-F1
#
_cell.length_a   1.000
_cell.length_b   1.000
_cell.length_c   1.000
_cell.angle_alpha   90.00
_cell.angle_beta   90.00
_cell.angle_gamma   90.00
#
_symmetry.space_group_name_H-M   'P 1'
#
loop_
_entity.id
_entity.type
_entity.pdbx_description
1 polymer ?
#
loop_
_entity_poly.entity_id
_entity_poly.type
_entity_poly.pdbx_seq_one_letter_code
_entity_poly.pdbx_strand_id
1 'polypeptide(L)'
;MKKKRNKKFSKKFKIKKRNKKFSKKSKILKKKYKIKKSNKLRKTKKRNLKRKKRRLRKINRIASRIKLEKIKLPKFNKQIKQFKKISFIKMAESIFKLFDKAVMETADFIARPLKSFRDYRQEKRIEKLRKIEKERKQKEKTIKLEEELRHKLKEKELKEEIKIERERKKDIKNFLRKEQAEIRREQSERQKKFLAELKLERQLESFRKREVKELANLEKIALAQERAEYSGLQSRIEILKQKYRAIRDQAIKKRVEALGVTTIQEGDDRETLLEKEKQYTLERQKIENCLESFYRSSNSLCFQINKRYIPKHRSILRCIDRRFESGEIYLRFDDAPEEEWLLLIYIKNNSPKEGIIIEDKTDPTKNVSHEFKTTEIFKASDMMVDSLVRLLERERKQKAS
;
A
#
# COMPACT_ATOMS: atom_id res chain seq x y z
N MET A 1 78.91 -22.78 16.75
CA MET A 1 77.52 -22.31 16.96
C MET A 1 76.72 -22.40 15.66
N LYS A 2 75.41 -22.55 15.78
CA LYS A 2 74.41 -23.04 14.82
C LYS A 2 74.29 -22.25 13.49
N LYS A 3 74.09 -22.96 12.38
CA LYS A 3 72.83 -22.98 11.59
C LYS A 3 72.92 -23.94 10.39
N LYS A 4 72.28 -25.11 10.51
CA LYS A 4 72.01 -26.06 9.42
C LYS A 4 70.77 -25.62 8.63
N ARG A 5 70.87 -25.66 7.30
CA ARG A 5 69.81 -25.44 6.31
C ARG A 5 68.76 -26.57 6.36
N ASN A 6 67.47 -26.23 6.46
CA ASN A 6 66.37 -27.19 6.35
C ASN A 6 65.78 -27.21 4.93
N LYS A 7 65.79 -28.40 4.32
CA LYS A 7 65.18 -28.77 3.04
C LYS A 7 63.73 -29.22 3.27
N LYS A 8 62.81 -28.77 2.41
CA LYS A 8 61.39 -29.18 2.34
C LYS A 8 61.24 -30.65 1.94
N PHE A 9 60.32 -31.38 2.59
CA PHE A 9 59.72 -32.60 2.04
C PHE A 9 58.22 -32.67 2.36
N SER A 10 57.42 -32.77 1.30
CA SER A 10 55.97 -33.02 1.32
C SER A 10 55.68 -34.52 1.28
N LYS A 11 54.81 -35.05 2.16
CA LYS A 11 54.19 -36.38 1.99
C LYS A 11 52.67 -36.26 2.10
N LYS A 12 51.98 -36.50 0.98
CA LYS A 12 50.53 -36.72 0.87
C LYS A 12 50.23 -38.18 1.23
N PHE A 13 49.39 -38.42 2.24
CA PHE A 13 48.80 -39.74 2.50
C PHE A 13 47.48 -39.90 1.73
N LYS A 14 47.39 -40.94 0.90
CA LYS A 14 46.15 -41.44 0.27
C LYS A 14 45.66 -42.65 1.08
N ILE A 15 44.43 -42.63 1.56
CA ILE A 15 43.75 -43.81 2.14
C ILE A 15 42.59 -44.23 1.23
N LYS A 16 42.69 -45.44 0.69
CA LYS A 16 41.69 -46.15 -0.12
C LYS A 16 40.55 -46.66 0.78
N LYS A 17 39.28 -46.42 0.43
CA LYS A 17 38.13 -47.14 1.02
C LYS A 17 37.67 -48.27 0.09
N ARG A 18 37.70 -49.49 0.65
CA ARG A 18 37.27 -50.77 0.06
C ARG A 18 35.76 -50.95 0.26
N ASN A 19 35.08 -51.45 -0.78
CA ASN A 19 33.67 -51.88 -0.73
C ASN A 19 33.51 -53.20 0.03
N LYS A 20 32.44 -53.35 0.82
CA LYS A 20 31.83 -54.65 1.12
C LYS A 20 30.31 -54.51 1.30
N LYS A 21 29.57 -55.34 0.55
CA LYS A 21 28.11 -55.46 0.50
C LYS A 21 27.60 -56.29 1.69
N PHE A 22 26.41 -55.96 2.19
CA PHE A 22 25.49 -56.94 2.79
C PHE A 22 24.06 -56.68 2.29
N SER A 23 23.37 -57.75 1.94
CA SER A 23 21.99 -57.80 1.45
C SER A 23 21.12 -58.55 2.46
N LYS A 24 19.84 -58.19 2.57
CA LYS A 24 18.71 -59.13 2.74
C LYS A 24 17.39 -58.42 2.40
N LYS A 25 16.55 -59.15 1.66
CA LYS A 25 15.30 -58.74 0.99
C LYS A 25 14.09 -58.89 1.93
N SER A 26 13.08 -58.04 1.76
CA SER A 26 11.66 -58.40 1.93
C SER A 26 10.83 -57.79 0.80
N LYS A 27 9.76 -58.50 0.41
CA LYS A 27 9.07 -58.47 -0.89
C LYS A 27 7.92 -57.42 -0.95
N ILE A 28 7.83 -56.72 -2.10
CA ILE A 28 6.63 -56.51 -2.97
C ILE A 28 5.42 -55.77 -2.30
N LEU A 29 4.89 -54.63 -2.78
CA LEU A 29 4.18 -54.36 -4.04
C LEU A 29 3.81 -52.85 -4.05
N LYS A 30 4.24 -52.00 -5.01
CA LYS A 30 3.45 -50.86 -5.53
C LYS A 30 3.86 -50.49 -6.97
N LYS A 31 2.89 -50.69 -7.87
CA LYS A 31 2.70 -50.24 -9.26
C LYS A 31 3.87 -49.58 -10.02
N LYS A 32 4.21 -50.24 -11.13
CA LYS A 32 4.97 -49.70 -12.27
C LYS A 32 4.21 -48.54 -12.93
N TYR A 33 4.84 -47.36 -13.03
CA TYR A 33 4.82 -46.57 -14.26
C TYR A 33 6.23 -46.03 -14.53
N LYS A 34 6.79 -46.45 -15.66
CA LYS A 34 8.10 -46.01 -16.19
C LYS A 34 7.99 -44.53 -16.61
N ILE A 35 8.74 -43.63 -15.97
CA ILE A 35 9.07 -42.34 -16.60
C ILE A 35 10.50 -42.44 -17.14
N LYS A 36 10.60 -42.72 -18.44
CA LYS A 36 11.85 -42.62 -19.21
C LYS A 36 12.31 -41.16 -19.20
N LYS A 37 13.51 -40.90 -18.67
CA LYS A 37 14.28 -39.70 -19.03
C LYS A 37 14.56 -39.75 -20.53
N SER A 38 13.98 -38.84 -21.30
CA SER A 38 14.42 -38.55 -22.68
C SER A 38 14.80 -37.09 -22.75
N ASN A 39 16.09 -36.84 -23.02
CA ASN A 39 16.58 -35.55 -23.47
C ASN A 39 15.96 -35.28 -24.84
N LYS A 40 14.92 -34.45 -24.90
CA LYS A 40 14.41 -33.89 -26.15
C LYS A 40 14.68 -32.39 -26.14
N LEU A 41 15.68 -31.99 -26.93
CA LEU A 41 15.87 -30.62 -27.41
C LEU A 41 14.51 -30.07 -27.87
N ARG A 42 13.91 -29.18 -27.07
CA ARG A 42 12.73 -28.44 -27.50
C ARG A 42 13.20 -27.33 -28.43
N LYS A 43 13.03 -27.57 -29.74
CA LYS A 43 12.96 -26.54 -30.77
C LYS A 43 12.06 -25.41 -30.28
N THR A 44 12.60 -24.20 -30.23
CA THR A 44 11.87 -22.98 -29.88
C THR A 44 10.79 -22.73 -30.94
N LYS A 45 9.52 -22.94 -30.57
CA LYS A 45 8.39 -22.45 -31.38
C LYS A 45 8.48 -20.92 -31.42
N LYS A 46 8.72 -20.36 -32.61
CA LYS A 46 8.55 -18.93 -32.89
C LYS A 46 7.12 -18.54 -32.49
N ARG A 47 6.98 -17.81 -31.38
CA ARG A 47 5.75 -17.09 -31.06
C ARG A 47 5.68 -15.89 -32.00
N ASN A 48 4.77 -15.92 -32.97
CA ASN A 48 4.38 -14.73 -33.72
C ASN A 48 3.76 -13.72 -32.75
N LEU A 49 4.54 -12.72 -32.35
CA LEU A 49 4.05 -11.53 -31.65
C LEU A 49 3.16 -10.76 -32.62
N LYS A 50 1.83 -10.91 -32.48
CA LYS A 50 0.86 -10.04 -33.15
C LYS A 50 1.18 -8.60 -32.75
N ARG A 51 1.74 -7.82 -33.68
CA ARG A 51 1.94 -6.37 -33.53
C ARG A 51 0.57 -5.71 -33.37
N LYS A 52 0.19 -5.31 -32.15
CA LYS A 52 -0.86 -4.31 -31.96
C LYS A 52 -0.38 -3.00 -32.59
N LYS A 53 -1.00 -2.57 -33.69
CA LYS A 53 -0.82 -1.22 -34.26
C LYS A 53 -1.15 -0.21 -33.14
N ARG A 54 -0.15 0.51 -32.65
CA ARG A 54 -0.37 1.71 -31.81
C ARG A 54 -1.05 2.76 -32.69
N ARG A 55 -2.26 3.17 -32.36
CA ARG A 55 -2.89 4.37 -32.94
C ARG A 55 -2.00 5.57 -32.58
N LEU A 56 -1.53 6.31 -33.59
CA LEU A 56 -0.86 7.59 -33.37
C LEU A 56 -1.85 8.54 -32.71
N ARG A 57 -1.55 8.99 -31.48
CA ARG A 57 -2.25 10.12 -30.88
C ARG A 57 -1.88 11.36 -31.70
N LYS A 58 -2.86 12.02 -32.32
CA LYS A 58 -2.68 13.34 -32.95
C LYS A 58 -2.20 14.30 -31.86
N ILE A 59 -0.96 14.74 -31.95
CA ILE A 59 -0.45 15.86 -31.16
C ILE A 59 -0.99 17.12 -31.85
N ASN A 60 -1.90 17.83 -31.20
CA ASN A 60 -2.32 19.16 -31.66
C ASN A 60 -1.11 20.09 -31.55
N ARG A 61 -0.49 20.40 -32.70
CA ARG A 61 0.52 21.46 -32.79
C ARG A 61 -0.20 22.79 -32.57
N ILE A 62 0.01 23.40 -31.41
CA ILE A 62 -0.27 24.82 -31.22
C ILE A 62 0.78 25.56 -32.06
N ALA A 63 0.39 25.99 -33.25
CA ALA A 63 1.20 26.88 -34.07
C ALA A 63 1.09 28.30 -33.50
N SER A 64 2.19 28.87 -33.03
CA SER A 64 2.27 30.31 -32.78
C SER A 64 2.25 31.03 -34.12
N ARG A 65 1.10 31.61 -34.48
CA ARG A 65 0.99 32.59 -35.57
C ARG A 65 1.65 33.90 -35.11
N ILE A 66 2.96 33.99 -35.24
CA ILE A 66 3.64 35.30 -35.22
C ILE A 66 3.57 35.83 -36.65
N LYS A 67 2.66 36.79 -36.88
CA LYS A 67 2.62 37.55 -38.13
C LYS A 67 3.81 38.50 -38.12
N LEU A 68 4.81 38.27 -38.96
CA LEU A 68 5.84 39.26 -39.27
C LEU A 68 5.20 40.34 -40.15
N GLU A 69 5.06 41.56 -39.62
CA GLU A 69 4.74 42.74 -40.42
C GLU A 69 5.82 42.98 -41.47
N LYS A 70 5.42 43.08 -42.73
CA LYS A 70 6.28 43.47 -43.84
C LYS A 70 6.50 44.98 -43.77
N ILE A 71 7.64 45.41 -43.24
CA ILE A 71 8.14 46.77 -43.40
C ILE A 71 8.41 47.00 -44.90
N LYS A 72 7.63 47.88 -45.54
CA LYS A 72 7.90 48.32 -46.93
C LYS A 72 9.05 49.32 -46.90
N LEU A 73 10.19 48.96 -47.49
CA LEU A 73 11.25 49.91 -47.83
C LEU A 73 10.75 50.86 -48.94
N PRO A 74 10.91 52.18 -48.81
CA PRO A 74 10.57 53.12 -49.87
C PRO A 74 11.54 52.97 -51.04
N LYS A 75 11.00 52.94 -52.27
CA LYS A 75 11.78 52.90 -53.51
C LYS A 75 12.39 54.29 -53.75
N PHE A 76 13.68 54.46 -53.45
CA PHE A 76 14.45 55.61 -53.97
C PHE A 76 14.63 55.42 -55.47
N ASN A 77 13.80 56.11 -56.26
CA ASN A 77 13.96 56.20 -57.69
C ASN A 77 13.92 57.66 -58.12
N LYS A 78 14.91 58.02 -58.96
CA LYS A 78 14.98 59.21 -59.82
C LYS A 78 15.30 60.54 -59.12
N GLN A 79 16.57 60.94 -59.15
CA GLN A 79 17.00 62.35 -59.32
C GLN A 79 18.53 62.50 -59.48
N ILE A 80 19.15 61.86 -60.48
CA ILE A 80 20.52 62.27 -60.95
C ILE A 80 20.60 62.12 -62.47
N LYS A 81 19.68 62.75 -63.20
CA LYS A 81 19.74 62.88 -64.67
C LYS A 81 19.21 64.24 -65.13
N GLN A 82 19.50 65.33 -64.40
CA GLN A 82 19.06 66.68 -64.83
C GLN A 82 20.01 67.80 -64.40
N PHE A 83 21.34 67.63 -64.45
CA PHE A 83 22.24 68.79 -64.39
C PHE A 83 23.45 68.62 -65.31
N LYS A 84 23.61 69.62 -66.19
CA LYS A 84 24.80 69.96 -67.00
C LYS A 84 25.00 69.22 -68.33
N LYS A 85 23.99 69.29 -69.19
CA LYS A 85 24.20 69.77 -70.57
C LYS A 85 23.48 71.13 -70.66
N ILE A 86 23.98 72.03 -71.52
CA ILE A 86 23.41 73.35 -71.91
C ILE A 86 24.05 74.55 -71.20
N SER A 87 24.95 75.25 -71.91
CA SER A 87 24.97 76.73 -72.08
C SER A 87 26.32 77.26 -72.61
N PHE A 88 27.43 76.54 -72.44
CA PHE A 88 28.75 77.10 -72.81
C PHE A 88 29.10 77.01 -74.31
N ILE A 89 28.60 76.01 -75.04
CA ILE A 89 29.01 75.77 -76.43
C ILE A 89 28.43 76.82 -77.40
N LYS A 90 27.20 77.30 -77.15
CA LYS A 90 26.54 78.32 -78.01
C LYS A 90 27.03 79.75 -77.77
N MET A 91 27.51 80.05 -76.55
CA MET A 91 28.08 81.36 -76.21
C MET A 91 29.48 81.52 -76.81
N ALA A 92 30.29 80.46 -76.81
CA ALA A 92 31.66 80.49 -77.35
C ALA A 92 31.69 80.71 -78.88
N GLU A 93 30.74 80.14 -79.62
CA GLU A 93 30.64 80.28 -81.08
C GLU A 93 30.27 81.70 -81.54
N SER A 94 29.54 82.45 -80.70
CA SER A 94 29.09 83.82 -80.99
C SER A 94 30.16 84.87 -80.67
N ILE A 95 31.01 84.61 -79.68
CA ILE A 95 32.14 85.48 -79.32
C ILE A 95 33.29 85.34 -80.34
N PHE A 96 33.53 84.13 -80.86
CA PHE A 96 34.60 83.90 -81.83
C PHE A 96 34.34 84.58 -83.19
N LYS A 97 33.09 84.59 -83.69
CA LYS A 97 32.74 85.21 -84.98
C LYS A 97 32.81 86.74 -85.00
N LEU A 98 32.66 87.39 -83.84
CA LEU A 98 32.76 88.86 -83.70
C LEU A 98 34.21 89.34 -83.60
N PHE A 99 35.12 88.51 -83.10
CA PHE A 99 36.54 88.84 -83.00
C PHE A 99 37.32 88.61 -84.31
N ASP A 100 36.91 87.66 -85.15
CA ASP A 100 37.62 87.35 -86.41
C ASP A 100 37.49 88.44 -87.50
N LYS A 101 36.47 89.30 -87.44
CA LYS A 101 36.26 90.36 -88.44
C LYS A 101 36.93 91.69 -88.08
N ALA A 102 37.12 91.98 -86.79
CA ALA A 102 37.69 93.24 -86.31
C ALA A 102 39.23 93.22 -86.20
N VAL A 103 39.84 92.05 -86.16
CA VAL A 103 41.31 91.89 -86.02
C VAL A 103 42.02 91.72 -87.37
N MET A 104 41.29 91.38 -88.45
CA MET A 104 41.86 91.21 -89.80
C MET A 104 42.17 92.53 -90.52
N GLU A 105 41.46 93.63 -90.24
CA GLU A 105 41.68 94.93 -90.94
C GLU A 105 42.71 95.86 -90.26
N THR A 106 43.17 95.54 -89.04
CA THR A 106 44.08 96.42 -88.26
C THR A 106 45.46 95.81 -87.98
N ALA A 107 45.70 94.58 -88.44
CA ALA A 107 46.94 93.84 -88.16
C ALA A 107 47.99 93.86 -89.29
N ASP A 108 47.66 94.34 -90.49
CA ASP A 108 48.56 94.23 -91.65
C ASP A 108 49.52 95.42 -91.85
N PHE A 109 49.33 96.53 -91.14
CA PHE A 109 50.17 97.73 -91.30
C PHE A 109 51.30 97.85 -90.25
N ILE A 110 51.24 97.11 -89.13
CA ILE A 110 52.20 97.22 -88.01
C ILE A 110 53.01 95.93 -87.78
N ALA A 111 52.67 94.81 -88.44
CA ALA A 111 53.20 93.49 -88.10
C ALA A 111 54.28 92.92 -89.06
N ARG A 112 55.10 93.76 -89.70
CA ARG A 112 56.28 93.29 -90.48
C ARG A 112 57.65 93.57 -89.84
N PRO A 113 57.87 94.64 -89.04
CA PRO A 113 59.14 94.83 -88.35
C PRO A 113 59.21 94.25 -86.92
N LEU A 114 58.08 93.84 -86.31
CA LEU A 114 58.02 93.30 -84.93
C LEU A 114 57.79 91.78 -84.84
N LYS A 115 57.64 91.09 -85.98
CA LYS A 115 57.24 89.67 -86.04
C LYS A 115 58.35 88.76 -85.50
N SER A 116 59.61 88.99 -85.87
CA SER A 116 60.76 88.17 -85.47
C SER A 116 61.04 88.13 -83.95
N PHE A 117 60.85 89.25 -83.23
CA PHE A 117 61.09 89.31 -81.77
C PHE A 117 59.89 88.80 -80.95
N ARG A 118 58.67 88.96 -81.50
CA ARG A 118 57.42 88.51 -80.89
C ARG A 118 57.22 87.00 -81.08
N ASP A 119 57.66 86.46 -82.22
CA ASP A 119 57.64 85.03 -82.54
C ASP A 119 58.60 84.23 -81.62
N TYR A 120 59.83 84.71 -81.36
CA TYR A 120 60.74 84.06 -80.39
C TYR A 120 60.20 84.05 -78.95
N ARG A 121 59.58 85.16 -78.52
CA ARG A 121 58.97 85.26 -77.17
C ARG A 121 57.69 84.44 -77.06
N GLN A 122 56.91 84.32 -78.15
CA GLN A 122 55.74 83.44 -78.24
C GLN A 122 56.13 81.96 -78.28
N GLU A 123 57.15 81.57 -79.05
CA GLU A 123 57.67 80.19 -79.07
C GLU A 123 58.15 79.75 -77.69
N LYS A 124 58.93 80.58 -76.97
CA LYS A 124 59.31 80.31 -75.57
C LYS A 124 58.10 80.18 -74.63
N ARG A 125 57.04 80.95 -74.86
CA ARG A 125 55.80 80.91 -74.05
C ARG A 125 54.97 79.66 -74.37
N ILE A 126 54.87 79.29 -75.65
CA ILE A 126 54.25 78.05 -76.14
C ILE A 126 55.03 76.84 -75.62
N GLU A 127 56.36 76.88 -75.61
CA GLU A 127 57.21 75.81 -75.07
C GLU A 127 57.02 75.66 -73.55
N LYS A 128 56.95 76.77 -72.80
CA LYS A 128 56.60 76.76 -71.36
C LYS A 128 55.20 76.22 -71.11
N LEU A 129 54.21 76.61 -71.92
CA LEU A 129 52.84 76.10 -71.82
C LEU A 129 52.77 74.60 -72.16
N ARG A 130 53.50 74.13 -73.18
CA ARG A 130 53.65 72.70 -73.51
C ARG A 130 54.29 71.92 -72.36
N LYS A 131 55.29 72.48 -71.66
CA LYS A 131 55.88 71.88 -70.46
C LYS A 131 54.86 71.77 -69.32
N ILE A 132 54.13 72.85 -69.03
CA ILE A 132 53.07 72.86 -68.00
C ILE A 132 51.93 71.88 -68.34
N GLU A 133 51.52 71.78 -69.61
CA GLU A 133 50.49 70.85 -70.05
C GLU A 133 50.95 69.39 -69.97
N LYS A 134 52.21 69.11 -70.33
CA LYS A 134 52.82 67.79 -70.13
C LYS A 134 52.87 67.42 -68.64
N GLU A 135 53.27 68.34 -67.77
CA GLU A 135 53.26 68.14 -66.31
C GLU A 135 51.84 67.93 -65.75
N ARG A 136 50.84 68.68 -66.22
CA ARG A 136 49.43 68.48 -65.82
C ARG A 136 48.91 67.12 -66.27
N LYS A 137 49.18 66.72 -67.52
CA LYS A 137 48.82 65.38 -68.04
C LYS A 137 49.53 64.27 -67.27
N GLN A 138 50.78 64.47 -66.86
CA GLN A 138 51.50 63.50 -66.00
C GLN A 138 50.87 63.43 -64.61
N LYS A 139 50.59 64.57 -63.96
CA LYS A 139 49.92 64.63 -62.64
C LYS A 139 48.52 64.02 -62.68
N GLU A 140 47.76 64.25 -63.73
CA GLU A 140 46.42 63.65 -63.90
C GLU A 140 46.52 62.13 -64.09
N LYS A 141 47.50 61.64 -64.85
CA LYS A 141 47.78 60.20 -64.98
C LYS A 141 48.19 59.58 -63.65
N THR A 142 49.03 60.26 -62.85
CA THR A 142 49.44 59.75 -61.52
C THR A 142 48.26 59.71 -60.55
N ILE A 143 47.39 60.73 -60.54
CA ILE A 143 46.20 60.77 -59.68
C ILE A 143 45.22 59.65 -60.07
N LYS A 144 44.94 59.45 -61.37
CA LYS A 144 44.08 58.36 -61.86
C LYS A 144 44.62 56.99 -61.47
N LEU A 145 45.93 56.79 -61.59
CA LEU A 145 46.59 55.55 -61.21
C LEU A 145 46.51 55.32 -59.69
N GLU A 146 46.68 56.37 -58.88
CA GLU A 146 46.53 56.32 -57.43
C GLU A 146 45.08 56.01 -57.00
N GLU A 147 44.08 56.60 -57.65
CA GLU A 147 42.65 56.32 -57.41
C GLU A 147 42.28 54.88 -57.77
N GLU A 148 42.76 54.37 -58.90
CA GLU A 148 42.60 52.95 -59.27
C GLU A 148 43.26 52.01 -58.26
N LEU A 149 44.46 52.34 -57.78
CA LEU A 149 45.14 51.58 -56.74
C LEU A 149 44.34 51.60 -55.43
N ARG A 150 43.83 52.75 -55.01
CA ARG A 150 42.96 52.88 -53.82
C ARG A 150 41.67 52.07 -53.98
N HIS A 151 41.05 52.10 -55.15
CA HIS A 151 39.85 51.31 -55.43
C HIS A 151 40.14 49.80 -55.35
N LYS A 152 41.24 49.35 -55.96
CA LYS A 152 41.69 47.95 -55.90
C LYS A 152 42.02 47.50 -54.48
N LEU A 153 42.59 48.36 -53.64
CA LEU A 153 42.85 48.08 -52.22
C LEU A 153 41.54 47.91 -51.45
N LYS A 154 40.59 48.84 -51.59
CA LYS A 154 39.27 48.74 -50.95
C LYS A 154 38.48 47.52 -51.39
N GLU A 155 38.56 47.13 -52.67
CA GLU A 155 37.95 45.88 -53.14
C GLU A 155 38.59 44.63 -52.50
N LYS A 156 39.90 44.64 -52.26
CA LYS A 156 40.59 43.56 -51.55
C LYS A 156 40.16 43.51 -50.09
N GLU A 157 40.11 44.65 -49.41
CA GLU A 157 39.62 44.76 -48.02
C GLU A 157 38.19 44.22 -47.89
N LEU A 158 37.26 44.63 -48.76
CA LEU A 158 35.89 44.12 -48.77
C LEU A 158 35.82 42.60 -49.00
N LYS A 159 36.65 42.06 -49.90
CA LYS A 159 36.73 40.61 -50.15
C LYS A 159 37.28 39.86 -48.93
N GLU A 160 38.23 40.43 -48.22
CA GLU A 160 38.79 39.87 -46.99
C GLU A 160 37.78 39.90 -45.85
N GLU A 161 37.06 41.00 -45.64
CA GLU A 161 35.99 41.09 -44.64
C GLU A 161 34.88 40.05 -44.89
N ILE A 162 34.46 39.86 -46.15
CA ILE A 162 33.47 38.83 -46.51
C ILE A 162 34.00 37.42 -46.24
N LYS A 163 35.29 37.16 -46.49
CA LYS A 163 35.92 35.86 -46.17
C LYS A 163 35.96 35.64 -44.66
N ILE A 164 36.39 36.64 -43.89
CA ILE A 164 36.42 36.61 -42.42
C ILE A 164 35.03 36.35 -41.86
N GLU A 165 33.98 37.00 -42.38
CA GLU A 165 32.61 36.77 -41.92
C GLU A 165 32.14 35.34 -42.20
N ARG A 166 32.49 34.78 -43.36
CA ARG A 166 32.20 33.37 -43.71
C ARG A 166 32.94 32.40 -42.81
N GLU A 167 34.20 32.68 -42.48
CA GLU A 167 35.00 31.88 -41.54
C GLU A 167 34.42 31.94 -40.13
N ARG A 168 34.12 33.14 -39.61
CA ARG A 168 33.44 33.31 -38.31
C ARG A 168 32.12 32.54 -38.24
N LYS A 169 31.27 32.62 -39.28
CA LYS A 169 30.01 31.86 -39.34
C LYS A 169 30.24 30.35 -39.33
N LYS A 170 31.26 29.86 -40.05
CA LYS A 170 31.64 28.43 -40.05
C LYS A 170 32.17 28.00 -38.69
N ASP A 171 33.03 28.80 -38.06
CA ASP A 171 33.65 28.50 -36.77
C ASP A 171 32.63 28.51 -35.65
N ILE A 172 31.73 29.49 -35.60
CA ILE A 172 30.61 29.53 -34.65
C ILE A 172 29.74 28.28 -34.83
N LYS A 173 29.40 27.91 -36.08
CA LYS A 173 28.60 26.71 -36.34
C LYS A 173 29.33 25.42 -35.94
N ASN A 174 30.63 25.35 -36.16
CA ASN A 174 31.46 24.21 -35.76
C ASN A 174 31.59 24.13 -34.24
N PHE A 175 31.78 25.26 -33.56
CA PHE A 175 31.82 25.38 -32.11
C PHE A 175 30.50 24.90 -31.49
N LEU A 176 29.36 25.39 -31.97
CA LEU A 176 28.04 24.96 -31.50
C LEU A 176 27.80 23.45 -31.73
N ARG A 177 28.29 22.89 -32.85
CA ARG A 177 28.20 21.45 -33.11
C ARG A 177 29.07 20.63 -32.17
N LYS A 178 30.29 21.09 -31.86
CA LYS A 178 31.21 20.45 -30.91
C LYS A 178 30.61 20.47 -29.51
N GLU A 179 30.13 21.62 -29.05
CA GLU A 179 29.43 21.78 -27.76
C GLU A 179 28.20 20.87 -27.66
N GLN A 180 27.34 20.84 -28.67
CA GLN A 180 26.19 19.92 -28.69
C GLN A 180 26.60 18.45 -28.67
N ALA A 181 27.72 18.09 -29.31
CA ALA A 181 28.24 16.73 -29.27
C ALA A 181 28.77 16.38 -27.88
N GLU A 182 29.44 17.32 -27.22
CA GLU A 182 29.96 17.15 -25.86
C GLU A 182 28.82 17.01 -24.85
N ILE A 183 27.78 17.85 -24.93
CA ILE A 183 26.56 17.71 -24.12
C ILE A 183 25.90 16.34 -24.31
N ARG A 184 25.83 15.82 -25.54
CA ARG A 184 25.29 14.48 -25.82
C ARG A 184 26.17 13.36 -25.24
N ARG A 185 27.49 13.52 -25.28
CA ARG A 185 28.44 12.59 -24.65
C ARG A 185 28.24 12.57 -23.14
N GLU A 186 28.19 13.74 -22.52
CA GLU A 186 28.01 13.87 -21.06
C GLU A 186 26.66 13.28 -20.62
N GLN A 187 25.57 13.56 -21.33
CA GLN A 187 24.26 12.96 -21.05
C GLN A 187 24.30 11.43 -21.18
N SER A 188 24.97 10.89 -22.20
CA SER A 188 25.14 9.44 -22.40
C SER A 188 25.95 8.80 -21.28
N GLU A 189 27.01 9.46 -20.82
CA GLU A 189 27.81 8.99 -19.67
C GLU A 189 27.01 9.00 -18.37
N ARG A 190 26.25 10.06 -18.09
CA ARG A 190 25.35 10.14 -16.94
C ARG A 190 24.30 9.01 -16.98
N GLN A 191 23.69 8.76 -18.14
CA GLN A 191 22.76 7.65 -18.32
C GLN A 191 23.42 6.28 -18.11
N LYS A 192 24.66 6.07 -18.59
CA LYS A 192 25.41 4.82 -18.35
C LYS A 192 25.72 4.60 -16.88
N LYS A 193 26.16 5.64 -16.16
CA LYS A 193 26.43 5.59 -14.71
C LYS A 193 25.15 5.26 -13.95
N PHE A 194 24.05 5.97 -14.24
CA PHE A 194 22.74 5.73 -13.64
C PHE A 194 22.22 4.30 -13.90
N LEU A 195 22.36 3.78 -15.12
CA LEU A 195 21.97 2.40 -15.43
C LEU A 195 22.85 1.36 -14.73
N ALA A 196 24.13 1.65 -14.50
CA ALA A 196 25.01 0.77 -13.73
C ALA A 196 24.61 0.77 -12.25
N GLU A 197 24.30 1.94 -11.70
CA GLU A 197 23.81 2.11 -10.32
C GLU A 197 22.51 1.34 -10.09
N LEU A 198 21.51 1.50 -10.97
CA LEU A 198 20.25 0.73 -10.88
C LEU A 198 20.45 -0.79 -10.96
N LYS A 199 21.44 -1.26 -11.73
CA LYS A 199 21.76 -2.69 -11.79
C LYS A 199 22.36 -3.18 -10.48
N LEU A 200 23.28 -2.41 -9.89
CA LEU A 200 23.88 -2.72 -8.59
C LEU A 200 22.83 -2.69 -7.47
N GLU A 201 21.97 -1.69 -7.45
CA GLU A 201 20.88 -1.56 -6.49
C GLU A 201 19.92 -2.76 -6.57
N ARG A 202 19.52 -3.15 -7.78
CA ARG A 202 18.67 -4.34 -8.00
C ARG A 202 19.36 -5.63 -7.56
N GLN A 203 20.67 -5.74 -7.76
CA GLN A 203 21.44 -6.89 -7.26
C GLN A 203 21.48 -6.89 -5.73
N LEU A 204 21.80 -5.76 -5.10
CA LEU A 204 21.80 -5.60 -3.64
C LEU A 204 20.44 -5.95 -3.04
N GLU A 205 19.34 -5.48 -3.64
CA GLU A 205 17.98 -5.81 -3.21
C GLU A 205 17.72 -7.33 -3.30
N SER A 206 18.21 -7.99 -4.35
CA SER A 206 18.10 -9.44 -4.50
C SER A 206 18.93 -10.24 -3.48
N PHE A 207 20.06 -9.69 -3.02
CA PHE A 207 20.86 -10.27 -1.94
C PHE A 207 20.14 -10.09 -0.59
N ARG A 208 19.67 -8.88 -0.28
CA ARG A 208 18.86 -8.60 0.91
C ARG A 208 17.64 -9.53 1.01
N LYS A 209 16.92 -9.74 -0.09
CA LYS A 209 15.77 -10.68 -0.15
C LYS A 209 16.17 -12.14 0.11
N ARG A 210 17.40 -12.54 -0.22
CA ARG A 210 17.91 -13.89 0.06
C ARG A 210 18.34 -14.02 1.51
N GLU A 211 19.08 -13.04 2.02
CA GLU A 211 19.51 -12.99 3.41
C GLU A 211 18.33 -13.07 4.38
N VAL A 212 17.27 -12.27 4.16
CA VAL A 212 16.05 -12.34 4.98
C VAL A 212 15.41 -13.73 4.95
N LYS A 213 15.41 -14.40 3.78
CA LYS A 213 14.90 -15.77 3.68
C LYS A 213 15.77 -16.80 4.38
N GLU A 214 17.09 -16.62 4.32
CA GLU A 214 18.05 -17.48 5.02
C GLU A 214 17.91 -17.32 6.54
N LEU A 215 17.82 -16.08 7.03
CA LEU A 215 17.54 -15.79 8.44
C LEU A 215 16.21 -16.41 8.89
N ALA A 216 15.13 -16.24 8.12
CA ALA A 216 13.84 -16.85 8.45
C ALA A 216 13.90 -18.39 8.46
N ASN A 217 14.68 -19.00 7.56
CA ASN A 217 14.88 -20.45 7.56
C ASN A 217 15.70 -20.91 8.78
N LEU A 218 16.75 -20.19 9.15
CA LEU A 218 17.57 -20.48 10.33
C LEU A 218 16.75 -20.32 11.62
N GLU A 219 15.96 -19.27 11.73
CA GLU A 219 15.02 -19.04 12.83
C GLU A 219 14.00 -20.19 12.93
N LYS A 220 13.44 -20.63 11.81
CA LYS A 220 12.53 -21.78 11.79
C LYS A 220 13.21 -23.08 12.26
N ILE A 221 14.47 -23.29 11.92
CA ILE A 221 15.24 -24.45 12.37
C ILE A 221 15.53 -24.35 13.87
N ALA A 222 15.94 -23.18 14.36
CA ALA A 222 16.15 -22.93 15.79
C ALA A 222 14.88 -23.19 16.60
N LEU A 223 13.74 -22.63 16.18
CA LEU A 223 12.43 -22.89 16.81
C LEU A 223 12.03 -24.36 16.77
N ALA A 224 12.35 -25.08 15.68
CA ALA A 224 12.08 -26.51 15.59
C ALA A 224 12.97 -27.33 16.54
N GLN A 225 14.23 -26.91 16.73
CA GLN A 225 15.15 -27.53 17.67
C GLN A 225 14.72 -27.30 19.12
N GLU A 226 14.35 -26.06 19.49
CA GLU A 226 13.77 -25.75 20.79
C GLU A 226 12.51 -26.60 21.05
N ARG A 227 11.59 -26.69 20.08
CA ARG A 227 10.38 -27.55 20.20
C ARG A 227 10.71 -29.03 20.37
N ALA A 228 11.74 -29.54 19.71
CA ALA A 228 12.17 -30.93 19.86
C ALA A 228 12.74 -31.20 21.26
N GLU A 229 13.46 -30.23 21.83
CA GLU A 229 13.95 -30.27 23.22
C GLU A 229 12.78 -30.25 24.23
N TYR A 230 11.72 -29.50 23.94
CA TYR A 230 10.47 -29.53 24.72
C TYR A 230 9.62 -30.79 24.58
N SER A 231 9.96 -31.75 23.71
CA SER A 231 9.18 -33.01 23.58
C SER A 231 9.11 -33.80 24.89
N GLY A 232 10.18 -33.79 25.70
CA GLY A 232 10.18 -34.37 27.05
C GLY A 232 9.26 -33.64 28.03
N LEU A 233 9.20 -32.31 27.93
CA LEU A 233 8.28 -31.48 28.71
C LEU A 233 6.82 -31.75 28.31
N GLN A 234 6.55 -31.89 27.01
CA GLN A 234 5.21 -32.18 26.52
C GLN A 234 4.69 -33.53 27.01
N SER A 235 5.52 -34.57 27.01
CA SER A 235 5.20 -35.87 27.62
C SER A 235 4.91 -35.75 29.12
N ARG A 236 5.67 -34.92 29.85
CA ARG A 236 5.43 -34.68 31.29
C ARG A 236 4.13 -33.91 31.54
N ILE A 237 3.80 -32.95 30.67
CA ILE A 237 2.53 -32.23 30.68
C ILE A 237 1.37 -33.17 30.35
N GLU A 238 1.54 -34.10 29.39
CA GLU A 238 0.55 -35.12 29.03
C GLU A 238 0.23 -36.01 30.24
N ILE A 239 1.25 -36.51 30.94
CA ILE A 239 1.12 -37.30 32.17
C ILE A 239 0.38 -36.51 33.25
N LEU A 240 0.74 -35.23 33.47
CA LEU A 240 0.03 -34.37 34.42
C LEU A 240 -1.43 -34.16 34.03
N LYS A 241 -1.71 -33.90 32.74
CA LYS A 241 -3.08 -33.76 32.23
C LYS A 241 -3.89 -35.03 32.44
N GLN A 242 -3.32 -36.20 32.19
CA GLN A 242 -3.98 -37.48 32.44
C GLN A 242 -4.28 -37.69 33.92
N LYS A 243 -3.33 -37.39 34.82
CA LYS A 243 -3.54 -37.44 36.28
C LYS A 243 -4.72 -36.57 36.72
N TYR A 244 -4.79 -35.31 36.27
CA TYR A 244 -5.89 -34.40 36.63
C TYR A 244 -7.22 -34.69 35.90
N ARG A 245 -7.20 -35.41 34.77
CA ARG A 245 -8.43 -35.95 34.17
C ARG A 245 -9.00 -37.05 35.06
N ALA A 246 -8.17 -38.04 35.44
CA ALA A 246 -8.59 -39.13 36.31
C ALA A 246 -9.16 -38.64 37.65
N ILE A 247 -8.54 -37.63 38.29
CA ILE A 247 -9.05 -37.04 39.53
C ILE A 247 -10.43 -36.38 39.32
N ARG A 248 -10.62 -35.66 38.20
CA ARG A 248 -11.93 -35.05 37.89
C ARG A 248 -12.98 -36.10 37.59
N ASP A 249 -12.64 -37.14 36.85
CA ASP A 249 -13.58 -38.21 36.49
C ASP A 249 -14.01 -38.99 37.76
N GLN A 250 -13.08 -39.22 38.69
CA GLN A 250 -13.39 -39.75 40.03
C GLN A 250 -14.32 -38.83 40.83
N ALA A 251 -14.11 -37.51 40.77
CA ALA A 251 -14.97 -36.55 41.47
C ALA A 251 -16.38 -36.48 40.87
N ILE A 252 -16.51 -36.55 39.54
CA ILE A 252 -17.81 -36.65 38.85
C ILE A 252 -18.51 -37.94 39.28
N LYS A 253 -17.79 -39.08 39.30
CA LYS A 253 -18.34 -40.36 39.76
C LYS A 253 -18.88 -40.27 41.20
N LYS A 254 -18.11 -39.72 42.13
CA LYS A 254 -18.55 -39.49 43.52
C LYS A 254 -19.78 -38.59 43.63
N ARG A 255 -19.89 -37.58 42.77
CA ARG A 255 -21.04 -36.67 42.75
C ARG A 255 -22.30 -37.36 42.22
N VAL A 256 -22.19 -38.08 41.11
CA VAL A 256 -23.31 -38.86 40.55
C VAL A 256 -23.76 -39.96 41.51
N GLU A 257 -22.82 -40.60 42.20
CA GLU A 257 -23.10 -41.57 43.27
C GLU A 257 -23.85 -40.91 44.45
N ALA A 258 -23.43 -39.72 44.89
CA ALA A 258 -24.14 -38.96 45.93
C ALA A 258 -25.56 -38.53 45.53
N LEU A 259 -25.82 -38.34 44.22
CA LEU A 259 -27.16 -38.04 43.70
C LEU A 259 -28.08 -39.27 43.64
N GLY A 260 -27.57 -40.48 43.96
CA GLY A 260 -28.38 -41.70 44.04
C GLY A 260 -28.76 -42.32 42.70
N VAL A 261 -28.06 -41.95 41.60
CA VAL A 261 -28.29 -42.56 40.27
C VAL A 261 -27.69 -43.98 40.26
N THR A 262 -28.49 -44.97 40.65
CA THR A 262 -28.10 -46.37 40.92
C THR A 262 -27.63 -47.18 39.70
N THR A 263 -27.57 -46.60 38.50
CA THR A 263 -27.11 -47.27 37.28
C THR A 263 -25.76 -46.74 36.82
N ILE A 264 -24.73 -46.83 37.66
CA ILE A 264 -23.35 -46.70 37.19
C ILE A 264 -22.92 -48.08 36.69
N GLN A 265 -23.17 -48.37 35.41
CA GLN A 265 -22.57 -49.55 34.79
C GLN A 265 -21.05 -49.34 34.72
N GLU A 266 -20.23 -50.38 34.93
CA GLU A 266 -18.76 -50.33 35.01
C GLU A 266 -18.04 -49.96 33.68
N GLY A 267 -18.67 -49.15 32.83
CA GLY A 267 -18.13 -48.64 31.57
C GLY A 267 -18.78 -47.35 31.07
N ASP A 268 -19.55 -46.63 31.90
CA ASP A 268 -20.18 -45.37 31.49
C ASP A 268 -19.13 -44.27 31.21
N ASP A 269 -19.18 -43.70 30.00
CA ASP A 269 -18.34 -42.58 29.59
C ASP A 269 -18.59 -41.33 30.45
N ARG A 270 -17.56 -40.49 30.63
CA ARG A 270 -17.69 -39.21 31.37
C ARG A 270 -18.89 -38.38 30.92
N GLU A 271 -19.18 -38.40 29.63
CA GLU A 271 -20.29 -37.65 29.03
C GLU A 271 -21.65 -38.19 29.49
N THR A 272 -21.81 -39.51 29.64
CA THR A 272 -23.07 -40.11 30.11
C THR A 272 -23.31 -39.81 31.59
N LEU A 273 -22.26 -39.78 32.42
CA LEU A 273 -22.34 -39.36 33.83
C LEU A 273 -22.79 -37.90 33.98
N LEU A 274 -22.22 -37.00 33.18
CA LEU A 274 -22.61 -35.58 33.19
C LEU A 274 -24.03 -35.37 32.66
N GLU A 275 -24.46 -36.16 31.67
CA GLU A 275 -25.82 -36.08 31.15
C GLU A 275 -26.84 -36.58 32.19
N LYS A 276 -26.54 -37.67 32.92
CA LYS A 276 -27.35 -38.14 34.05
C LYS A 276 -27.47 -37.08 35.17
N GLU A 277 -26.37 -36.40 35.52
CA GLU A 277 -26.37 -35.31 36.51
C GLU A 277 -27.27 -34.14 36.06
N LYS A 278 -27.18 -33.74 34.78
CA LYS A 278 -28.05 -32.70 34.21
C LYS A 278 -29.51 -33.11 34.19
N GLN A 279 -29.81 -34.34 33.78
CA GLN A 279 -31.16 -34.88 33.74
C GLN A 279 -31.79 -34.90 35.13
N TYR A 280 -31.06 -35.37 36.14
CA TYR A 280 -31.49 -35.35 37.53
C TYR A 280 -31.82 -33.92 38.01
N THR A 281 -30.92 -32.96 37.73
CA THR A 281 -31.13 -31.55 38.09
C THR A 281 -32.36 -30.96 37.40
N LEU A 282 -32.55 -31.29 36.12
CA LEU A 282 -33.67 -30.80 35.33
C LEU A 282 -35.01 -31.42 35.77
N GLU A 283 -35.00 -32.69 36.19
CA GLU A 283 -36.16 -33.34 36.80
C GLU A 283 -36.51 -32.71 38.15
N ARG A 284 -35.52 -32.45 39.01
CA ARG A 284 -35.72 -31.73 40.27
C ARG A 284 -36.27 -30.32 40.05
N GLN A 285 -35.75 -29.60 39.06
CA GLN A 285 -36.25 -28.28 38.70
C GLN A 285 -37.70 -28.33 38.20
N LYS A 286 -38.12 -29.38 37.49
CA LYS A 286 -39.53 -29.55 37.07
C LYS A 286 -40.45 -29.77 38.28
N ILE A 287 -40.01 -30.54 39.27
CA ILE A 287 -40.75 -30.75 40.53
C ILE A 287 -40.86 -29.41 41.27
N GLU A 288 -39.76 -28.69 41.43
CA GLU A 288 -39.71 -27.38 42.08
C GLU A 288 -40.66 -26.37 41.41
N ASN A 289 -40.64 -26.29 40.08
CA ASN A 289 -41.50 -25.40 39.31
C ASN A 289 -42.99 -25.75 39.45
N CYS A 290 -43.36 -27.04 39.54
CA CYS A 290 -44.75 -27.44 39.78
C CYS A 290 -45.22 -27.02 41.18
N LEU A 291 -44.38 -27.22 42.20
CA LEU A 291 -44.71 -26.87 43.58
C LEU A 291 -44.54 -25.39 43.91
N GLU A 292 -43.86 -24.59 43.09
CA GLU A 292 -43.61 -23.16 43.32
C GLU A 292 -44.89 -22.35 43.56
N SER A 293 -45.94 -22.62 42.79
CA SER A 293 -47.23 -21.96 42.98
C SER A 293 -47.85 -22.29 44.35
N PHE A 294 -47.77 -23.56 44.77
CA PHE A 294 -48.25 -24.04 46.06
C PHE A 294 -47.41 -23.49 47.21
N TYR A 295 -46.09 -23.47 47.08
CA TYR A 295 -45.19 -22.87 48.07
C TYR A 295 -45.49 -21.39 48.28
N ARG A 296 -45.61 -20.60 47.20
CA ARG A 296 -45.94 -19.17 47.31
C ARG A 296 -47.29 -18.95 48.00
N SER A 297 -48.29 -19.75 47.63
CA SER A 297 -49.62 -19.69 48.23
C SER A 297 -49.57 -20.04 49.73
N SER A 298 -48.92 -21.13 50.08
CA SER A 298 -48.77 -21.60 51.46
C SER A 298 -47.95 -20.66 52.35
N ASN A 299 -46.88 -20.07 51.80
CA ASN A 299 -46.07 -19.10 52.53
C ASN A 299 -46.87 -17.81 52.78
N SER A 300 -47.63 -17.34 51.79
CA SER A 300 -48.57 -16.22 51.95
C SER A 300 -49.67 -16.55 52.98
N LEU A 301 -50.22 -17.76 52.94
CA LEU A 301 -51.22 -18.24 53.90
C LEU A 301 -50.69 -18.20 55.33
N CYS A 302 -49.49 -18.75 55.56
CA CYS A 302 -48.83 -18.69 56.86
C CYS A 302 -48.69 -17.25 57.35
N PHE A 303 -48.19 -16.35 56.50
CA PHE A 303 -48.05 -14.93 56.85
C PHE A 303 -49.39 -14.28 57.23
N GLN A 304 -50.46 -14.53 56.47
CA GLN A 304 -51.78 -13.99 56.75
C GLN A 304 -52.37 -14.52 58.05
N ILE A 305 -52.22 -15.82 58.32
CA ILE A 305 -52.69 -16.45 59.55
C ILE A 305 -51.94 -15.90 60.77
N ASN A 306 -50.62 -15.82 60.68
CA ASN A 306 -49.77 -15.25 61.72
C ASN A 306 -50.18 -13.82 62.07
N LYS A 307 -50.47 -13.01 61.04
CA LYS A 307 -50.85 -11.61 61.22
C LYS A 307 -52.25 -11.43 61.82
N ARG A 308 -53.22 -12.26 61.44
CA ARG A 308 -54.64 -12.08 61.80
C ARG A 308 -55.09 -12.88 63.02
N TYR A 309 -54.60 -14.12 63.14
CA TYR A 309 -55.18 -15.09 64.07
C TYR A 309 -54.24 -15.52 65.20
N ILE A 310 -52.92 -15.41 65.04
CA ILE A 310 -51.95 -15.83 66.07
C ILE A 310 -51.61 -14.65 67.00
N PRO A 311 -51.76 -14.80 68.33
CA PRO A 311 -51.37 -13.76 69.29
C PRO A 311 -49.86 -13.75 69.53
N LYS A 312 -49.31 -12.61 69.97
CA LYS A 312 -47.85 -12.38 70.15
C LYS A 312 -47.13 -13.39 71.07
N HIS A 313 -47.85 -14.00 72.01
CA HIS A 313 -47.29 -14.95 72.96
C HIS A 313 -47.23 -16.40 72.43
N ARG A 314 -47.74 -16.65 71.21
CA ARG A 314 -47.76 -17.97 70.60
C ARG A 314 -46.73 -18.06 69.47
N SER A 315 -46.20 -19.26 69.28
CA SER A 315 -45.29 -19.61 68.20
C SER A 315 -45.89 -19.37 66.82
N ILE A 316 -45.05 -18.92 65.92
CA ILE A 316 -45.42 -18.51 64.56
C ILE A 316 -45.59 -19.77 63.70
N LEU A 317 -46.60 -19.78 62.81
CA LEU A 317 -46.75 -20.81 61.80
C LEU A 317 -45.74 -20.57 60.67
N ARG A 318 -44.90 -21.56 60.35
CA ARG A 318 -43.91 -21.48 59.28
C ARG A 318 -44.22 -22.46 58.15
N CYS A 319 -43.99 -22.00 56.93
CA CYS A 319 -43.93 -22.83 55.74
C CYS A 319 -42.46 -23.21 55.51
N ILE A 320 -42.14 -24.50 55.56
CA ILE A 320 -40.79 -25.00 55.30
C ILE A 320 -40.70 -25.55 53.89
N ASP A 321 -39.65 -25.13 53.20
CA ASP A 321 -39.38 -25.48 51.82
C ASP A 321 -38.33 -26.58 51.75
N ARG A 322 -38.75 -27.80 51.37
CA ARG A 322 -37.85 -28.92 51.04
C ARG A 322 -38.07 -29.42 49.61
N ARG A 323 -38.54 -28.55 48.70
CA ARG A 323 -38.88 -28.92 47.32
C ARG A 323 -37.69 -29.45 46.52
N PHE A 324 -36.49 -28.95 46.79
CA PHE A 324 -35.28 -29.39 46.08
C PHE A 324 -34.78 -30.77 46.53
N GLU A 325 -34.86 -31.05 47.84
CA GLU A 325 -34.30 -32.27 48.45
C GLU A 325 -35.28 -33.44 48.38
N SER A 326 -36.45 -33.32 49.04
CA SER A 326 -37.48 -34.36 49.13
C SER A 326 -38.66 -34.13 48.18
N GLY A 327 -38.88 -32.89 47.71
CA GLY A 327 -40.05 -32.58 46.89
C GLY A 327 -41.30 -32.29 47.74
N GLU A 328 -41.11 -31.87 48.98
CA GLU A 328 -42.17 -31.69 49.97
C GLU A 328 -42.18 -30.24 50.50
N ILE A 329 -43.36 -29.76 50.85
CA ILE A 329 -43.58 -28.50 51.58
C ILE A 329 -44.42 -28.84 52.80
N TYR A 330 -44.00 -28.41 53.98
CA TYR A 330 -44.78 -28.64 55.20
C TYR A 330 -45.03 -27.34 55.97
N LEU A 331 -46.21 -27.25 56.55
CA LEU A 331 -46.61 -26.15 57.44
C LEU A 331 -46.61 -26.67 58.87
N ARG A 332 -45.86 -26.02 59.75
CA ARG A 332 -45.77 -26.38 61.18
C ARG A 332 -45.61 -25.14 62.05
N PHE A 333 -45.91 -25.27 63.34
CA PHE A 333 -45.54 -24.24 64.31
C PHE A 333 -44.03 -24.28 64.60
N ASP A 334 -43.45 -23.12 64.93
CA ASP A 334 -42.01 -22.97 65.15
C ASP A 334 -41.46 -23.75 66.36
N ASP A 335 -42.32 -24.05 67.34
CA ASP A 335 -42.01 -24.81 68.56
C ASP A 335 -42.23 -26.31 68.42
N ALA A 336 -42.86 -26.77 67.33
CA ALA A 336 -43.14 -28.18 67.10
C ALA A 336 -41.89 -28.94 66.58
N PRO A 337 -41.69 -30.20 66.98
CA PRO A 337 -40.63 -31.04 66.45
C PRO A 337 -40.77 -31.20 64.92
N GLU A 338 -39.69 -31.57 64.23
CA GLU A 338 -39.67 -31.63 62.76
C GLU A 338 -40.62 -32.68 62.16
N GLU A 339 -40.92 -33.72 62.93
CA GLU A 339 -41.83 -34.80 62.55
C GLU A 339 -43.32 -34.40 62.67
N GLU A 340 -43.62 -33.32 63.39
CA GLU A 340 -44.98 -32.84 63.65
C GLU A 340 -45.35 -31.67 62.74
N TRP A 341 -46.03 -31.99 61.64
CA TRP A 341 -46.54 -31.04 60.66
C TRP A 341 -48.07 -31.03 60.64
N LEU A 342 -48.65 -29.89 60.26
CA LEU A 342 -50.10 -29.70 60.14
C LEU A 342 -50.60 -29.98 58.73
N LEU A 343 -49.91 -29.43 57.73
CA LEU A 343 -50.19 -29.68 56.32
C LEU A 343 -48.91 -30.12 55.61
N LEU A 344 -48.99 -31.15 54.79
CA LEU A 344 -47.90 -31.65 53.95
C LEU A 344 -48.35 -31.64 52.49
N ILE A 345 -47.59 -30.95 51.64
CA ILE A 345 -47.85 -30.81 50.21
C ILE A 345 -46.71 -31.48 49.46
N TYR A 346 -47.02 -32.43 48.58
CA TYR A 346 -46.03 -33.12 47.77
C TYR A 346 -46.59 -33.53 46.41
N ILE A 347 -45.69 -33.86 45.46
CA ILE A 347 -46.08 -34.37 44.14
C ILE A 347 -46.23 -35.89 44.20
N LYS A 348 -47.33 -36.41 43.65
CA LYS A 348 -47.54 -37.85 43.53
C LYS A 348 -46.50 -38.49 42.60
N ASN A 349 -45.86 -39.57 43.07
CA ASN A 349 -44.77 -40.29 42.40
C ASN A 349 -43.61 -39.43 41.88
N ASN A 350 -43.36 -38.24 42.45
CA ASN A 350 -42.33 -37.30 42.01
C ASN A 350 -42.41 -36.94 40.51
N SER A 351 -43.60 -37.02 39.91
CA SER A 351 -43.82 -36.76 38.49
C SER A 351 -44.65 -35.49 38.29
N PRO A 352 -44.17 -34.48 37.53
CA PRO A 352 -44.92 -33.24 37.25
C PRO A 352 -46.26 -33.43 36.52
N LYS A 353 -46.49 -34.62 35.96
CA LYS A 353 -47.74 -34.96 35.27
C LYS A 353 -48.83 -35.46 36.21
N GLU A 354 -48.42 -35.92 37.39
CA GLU A 354 -49.33 -36.41 38.39
C GLU A 354 -49.79 -35.26 39.30
N GLY A 355 -50.93 -35.46 39.96
CA GLY A 355 -51.50 -34.45 40.85
C GLY A 355 -50.61 -34.12 42.04
N ILE A 356 -50.92 -33.00 42.68
CA ILE A 356 -50.34 -32.59 43.95
C ILE A 356 -51.25 -33.11 45.05
N ILE A 357 -50.65 -33.73 46.07
CA ILE A 357 -51.37 -34.24 47.23
C ILE A 357 -51.14 -33.26 48.38
N ILE A 358 -52.21 -32.91 49.07
CA ILE A 358 -52.17 -32.18 50.34
C ILE A 358 -52.72 -33.11 51.41
N GLU A 359 -51.86 -33.51 52.33
CA GLU A 359 -52.26 -34.21 53.55
C GLU A 359 -52.52 -33.21 54.66
N ASP A 360 -53.66 -33.39 55.32
CA ASP A 360 -54.15 -32.54 56.39
C ASP A 360 -54.22 -33.33 57.70
N LYS A 361 -53.45 -32.86 58.68
CA LYS A 361 -53.38 -33.35 60.07
C LYS A 361 -53.93 -32.34 61.07
N THR A 362 -54.65 -31.31 60.62
CA THR A 362 -55.23 -30.31 61.51
C THR A 362 -56.33 -30.89 62.42
N ASP A 363 -56.93 -32.01 62.04
CA ASP A 363 -57.90 -32.76 62.85
C ASP A 363 -57.23 -33.88 63.66
N PRO A 364 -57.35 -33.90 65.01
CA PRO A 364 -56.71 -34.94 65.84
C PRO A 364 -57.23 -36.36 65.59
N THR A 365 -58.42 -36.49 65.02
CA THR A 365 -59.14 -37.78 64.91
C THR A 365 -59.02 -38.44 63.55
N LYS A 366 -58.72 -37.68 62.48
CA LYS A 366 -58.67 -38.19 61.11
C LYS A 366 -57.67 -37.38 60.29
N ASN A 367 -56.78 -38.07 59.62
CA ASN A 367 -55.92 -37.48 58.60
C ASN A 367 -56.66 -37.57 57.25
N VAL A 368 -56.73 -36.46 56.53
CA VAL A 368 -57.42 -36.40 55.22
C VAL A 368 -56.39 -36.07 54.15
N SER A 369 -56.45 -36.78 53.03
CA SER A 369 -55.58 -36.53 51.87
C SER A 369 -56.43 -36.05 50.69
N HIS A 370 -56.05 -34.91 50.11
CA HIS A 370 -56.72 -34.33 48.97
C HIS A 370 -55.78 -34.29 47.76
N GLU A 371 -56.26 -34.78 46.61
CA GLU A 371 -55.52 -34.75 45.34
C GLU A 371 -56.02 -33.58 44.48
N PHE A 372 -55.09 -32.72 44.07
CA PHE A 372 -55.34 -31.54 43.25
C PHE A 372 -54.55 -31.58 41.96
N LYS A 373 -55.06 -30.96 40.90
CA LYS A 373 -54.24 -30.67 39.71
C LYS A 373 -53.35 -29.46 39.96
N THR A 374 -52.25 -29.36 39.22
CA THR A 374 -51.34 -28.19 39.27
C THR A 374 -52.03 -26.86 38.97
N THR A 375 -53.14 -26.89 38.22
CA THR A 375 -53.96 -25.72 37.89
C THR A 375 -54.98 -25.34 38.98
N GLU A 376 -55.25 -26.21 39.95
CA GLU A 376 -56.30 -26.03 40.97
C GLU A 376 -55.79 -25.40 42.27
N ILE A 377 -54.80 -24.51 42.15
CA ILE A 377 -54.15 -23.84 43.29
C ILE A 377 -55.14 -23.08 44.19
N PHE A 378 -56.16 -22.43 43.61
CA PHE A 378 -57.13 -21.65 44.39
C PHE A 378 -58.02 -22.56 45.25
N LYS A 379 -58.48 -23.69 44.70
CA LYS A 379 -59.27 -24.68 45.46
C LYS A 379 -58.46 -25.29 46.60
N ALA A 380 -57.18 -25.60 46.32
CA ALA A 380 -56.25 -26.07 47.33
C ALA A 380 -56.02 -25.03 48.43
N SER A 381 -55.84 -23.76 48.05
CA SER A 381 -55.67 -22.65 48.99
C SER A 381 -56.90 -22.45 49.88
N ASP A 382 -58.10 -22.46 49.30
CA ASP A 382 -59.35 -22.31 50.07
C ASP A 382 -59.51 -23.43 51.11
N MET A 383 -59.23 -24.68 50.71
CA MET A 383 -59.23 -25.82 51.62
C MET A 383 -58.21 -25.66 52.76
N MET A 384 -56.96 -25.27 52.45
CA MET A 384 -55.93 -25.06 53.47
C MET A 384 -56.29 -23.94 54.45
N VAL A 385 -56.92 -22.86 53.97
CA VAL A 385 -57.42 -21.76 54.81
C VAL A 385 -58.48 -22.30 55.77
N ASP A 386 -59.48 -23.01 55.25
CA ASP A 386 -60.58 -23.54 56.05
C ASP A 386 -60.08 -24.49 57.14
N SER A 387 -59.16 -25.41 56.80
CA SER A 387 -58.58 -26.36 57.76
C SER A 387 -57.81 -25.66 58.88
N LEU A 388 -56.93 -24.71 58.54
CA LEU A 388 -56.13 -24.00 59.54
C LEU A 388 -56.98 -23.06 60.41
N VAL A 389 -58.00 -22.41 59.85
CA VAL A 389 -58.93 -21.58 60.63
C VAL A 389 -59.75 -22.44 61.58
N ARG A 390 -60.27 -23.58 61.13
CA ARG A 390 -61.00 -24.54 61.99
C ARG A 390 -60.14 -25.06 63.14
N LEU A 391 -58.86 -25.34 62.90
CA LEU A 391 -57.91 -25.69 63.96
C LEU A 391 -57.81 -24.57 65.00
N LEU A 392 -57.55 -23.35 64.57
CA LEU A 392 -57.38 -22.20 65.47
C LEU A 392 -58.66 -21.87 66.23
N GLU A 393 -59.83 -22.01 65.62
CA GLU A 393 -61.12 -21.83 66.29
C GLU A 393 -61.36 -22.87 67.39
N ARG A 394 -61.02 -24.14 67.14
CA ARG A 394 -61.14 -25.20 68.15
C ARG A 394 -60.22 -24.95 69.34
N GLU A 395 -58.97 -24.60 69.09
CA GLU A 395 -58.01 -24.30 70.15
C GLU A 395 -58.44 -23.06 70.97
N ARG A 396 -59.04 -22.05 70.33
CA ARG A 396 -59.61 -20.89 71.03
C ARG A 396 -60.79 -21.29 71.93
N LYS A 397 -61.69 -22.15 71.43
CA LYS A 397 -62.82 -22.68 72.22
C LYS A 397 -62.33 -23.51 73.41
N GLN A 398 -61.31 -24.35 73.24
CA GLN A 398 -60.72 -25.13 74.33
C GLN A 398 -60.05 -24.27 75.42
N LYS A 399 -59.53 -23.08 75.07
CA LYS A 399 -58.98 -22.14 76.06
C LYS A 399 -60.05 -21.30 76.77
N ALA A 400 -61.22 -21.16 76.16
CA ALA A 400 -62.33 -20.37 76.70
C ALA A 400 -63.28 -21.20 77.57
N SER A 401 -63.34 -22.52 77.33
CA SER A 401 -63.93 -23.51 78.22
C SER A 401 -62.95 -23.89 79.33
#